data_AF-A0A9D6YB12-F1
#
_entry.id   AF-A0A9D6YB12-F1
#
_cell.length_a   1.000
_cell.length_b   1.000
_cell.length_c   1.000
_cell.angle_alpha   90.00
_cell.angle_beta   90.00
_cell.angle_gamma   90.00
#
_symmetry.space_group_name_H-M   'P 1'
#
loop_
_entity.id
_entity.type
_entity.pdbx_description
1 polymer ?
#
loop_
_entity_poly.entity_id
_entity_poly.type
_entity_poly.pdbx_seq_one_letter_code
_entity_poly.pdbx_strand_id
1 'polypeptide(L)'
;MFKAVVKTIALLVILFVMLYVGMYNTHAIDFHFPIAGTTDKTPLHAPAALVYFGVFAVGVLAGTILTVGDSRKKTSGASKER
;
A
#
# COMPACT_ATOMS: atom_id res chain seq x y z
N MET A 1 7.29 -21.77 -1.24
CA MET A 1 6.92 -21.21 -2.56
C MET A 1 5.43 -20.92 -2.66
N PHE A 2 4.54 -21.87 -2.38
CA PHE A 2 3.07 -21.67 -2.42
C PHE A 2 2.58 -20.42 -1.66
N LYS A 3 3.06 -20.20 -0.43
CA LYS A 3 2.73 -19.00 0.38
C LYS A 3 3.11 -17.67 -0.30
N ALA A 4 4.21 -17.64 -1.05
CA ALA A 4 4.63 -16.44 -1.78
C ALA A 4 3.72 -16.20 -2.99
N VAL A 5 3.37 -17.26 -3.72
CA VAL A 5 2.43 -17.18 -4.84
C VAL A 5 1.06 -16.67 -4.39
N VAL A 6 0.51 -17.20 -3.29
CA VAL A 6 -0.78 -16.73 -2.74
C VAL A 6 -0.72 -15.25 -2.36
N LYS A 7 0.37 -14.79 -1.73
CA LYS A 7 0.56 -13.38 -1.40
C LYS A 7 0.64 -12.50 -2.65
N THR A 8 1.36 -12.95 -3.68
CA THR A 8 1.45 -12.24 -4.95
C THR A 8 0.09 -12.17 -5.65
N ILE A 9 -0.68 -13.27 -5.67
CA ILE A 9 -2.04 -13.26 -6.23
C ILE A 9 -2.94 -12.30 -5.46
N ALA A 10 -2.89 -12.30 -4.13
CA ALA A 10 -3.66 -11.35 -3.32
C ALA A 10 -3.30 -9.90 -3.65
N LEU A 11 -2.00 -9.59 -3.79
CA LEU A 11 -1.54 -8.27 -4.20
C LEU A 11 -2.05 -7.90 -5.60
N LEU A 12 -1.99 -8.83 -6.56
CA LEU A 12 -2.47 -8.62 -7.93
C LEU A 12 -3.99 -8.42 -8.00
N VAL A 13 -4.77 -9.10 -7.16
CA VAL A 13 -6.22 -8.88 -7.07
C VAL A 13 -6.51 -7.47 -6.56
N ILE A 14 -5.81 -7.02 -5.52
CA ILE A 14 -5.96 -5.64 -5.00
C ILE A 14 -5.56 -4.63 -6.07
N LEU A 15 -4.45 -4.85 -6.76
CA LEU A 15 -3.98 -4.00 -7.85
C LEU A 15 -5.00 -3.98 -9.01
N PHE A 16 -5.57 -5.12 -9.36
CA PHE A 16 -6.59 -5.21 -10.40
C PHE A 16 -7.83 -4.40 -10.03
N VAL A 17 -8.33 -4.52 -8.80
CA VAL A 17 -9.47 -3.71 -8.32
C VAL A 17 -9.14 -2.22 -8.43
N MET A 18 -7.96 -1.80 -7.99
CA MET A 18 -7.51 -0.41 -8.06
C MET A 18 -7.48 0.11 -9.51
N LEU A 19 -6.90 -0.66 -10.44
CA LEU A 19 -6.84 -0.30 -11.87
C LEU A 19 -8.22 -0.28 -12.52
N TYR A 20 -9.04 -1.28 -12.25
CA TYR A 20 -10.40 -1.39 -12.79
C TYR A 20 -11.25 -0.21 -12.33
N VAL A 21 -11.26 0.09 -11.04
CA VAL A 21 -11.97 1.26 -10.53
C VAL A 21 -11.43 2.54 -11.18
N GLY A 22 -10.11 2.71 -11.30
CA GLY A 22 -9.51 3.86 -11.96
C GLY A 22 -9.89 4.02 -13.44
N MET A 23 -10.07 2.91 -14.16
CA MET A 23 -10.44 2.91 -15.57
C MET A 23 -11.91 3.26 -15.81
N TYR A 24 -12.81 2.85 -14.91
CA TYR A 24 -14.26 3.09 -15.05
C TYR A 24 -14.75 4.33 -14.29
N ASN A 25 -13.92 4.91 -13.42
CA ASN A 25 -14.26 6.10 -12.62
C ASN A 25 -13.21 7.19 -12.90
N THR A 26 -13.20 7.69 -14.14
CA THR A 26 -12.23 8.67 -14.63
C THR A 26 -12.51 10.09 -14.17
N HIS A 27 -13.66 10.32 -13.53
CA HIS A 27 -14.02 11.61 -12.97
C HIS A 27 -13.09 12.01 -11.82
N ALA A 28 -12.89 13.31 -11.67
CA ALA A 28 -12.23 13.85 -10.49
C ALA A 28 -13.12 13.57 -9.27
N ILE A 29 -12.48 13.17 -8.17
CA ILE A 29 -13.15 12.99 -6.88
C ILE A 29 -12.64 14.02 -5.90
N ASP A 30 -13.49 14.37 -4.94
CA ASP A 30 -13.12 15.18 -3.79
C ASP A 30 -12.57 14.23 -2.74
N PHE A 31 -11.24 14.13 -2.67
CA PHE A 31 -10.61 13.29 -1.69
C PHE A 31 -10.47 14.03 -0.36
N HIS A 32 -11.22 13.56 0.63
CA HIS A 32 -11.17 14.02 2.01
C HIS A 32 -10.38 13.03 2.86
N PHE A 33 -9.29 13.49 3.47
CA PHE A 33 -8.49 12.69 4.38
C PHE A 33 -8.25 13.45 5.69
N PRO A 34 -9.22 13.42 6.62
CA PRO A 34 -9.22 14.28 7.80
C PRO A 34 -8.03 14.08 8.72
N ILE A 35 -7.50 12.85 8.75
CA ILE A 35 -6.36 12.49 9.58
C ILE A 35 -5.07 13.21 9.11
N ALA A 36 -4.95 13.56 7.83
CA ALA A 36 -3.81 14.33 7.34
C ALA A 36 -3.96 15.85 7.51
N GLY A 37 -5.12 16.34 7.97
CA GLY A 37 -5.40 17.74 8.30
C GLY A 37 -5.43 18.74 7.12
N THR A 38 -4.72 18.46 6.03
CA THR A 38 -4.59 19.34 4.86
C THR A 38 -5.75 19.22 3.87
N THR A 39 -6.40 18.05 3.81
CA THR A 39 -7.43 17.73 2.83
C THR A 39 -8.86 18.04 3.31
N ASP A 40 -9.04 18.44 4.57
CA ASP A 40 -10.36 18.80 5.11
C ASP A 40 -10.82 20.20 4.70
N LYS A 41 -9.88 21.15 4.61
CA LYS A 41 -10.18 22.55 4.25
C LYS A 41 -10.09 22.79 2.74
N THR A 42 -9.23 22.03 2.07
CA THR A 42 -9.02 22.08 0.63
C THR A 42 -8.96 20.63 0.13
N PRO A 43 -10.11 20.03 -0.23
CA PRO A 43 -10.14 18.66 -0.72
C PRO A 43 -9.25 18.53 -1.95
N LEU A 44 -8.58 17.37 -2.04
CA LEU A 44 -7.73 17.09 -3.17
C LEU A 44 -8.63 16.69 -4.35
N HIS A 45 -8.73 17.58 -5.33
CA HIS A 45 -9.42 17.32 -6.59
C HIS A 45 -8.48 16.60 -7.56
N ALA A 46 -8.61 15.29 -7.64
CA ALA A 46 -7.80 14.48 -8.54
C ALA A 46 -8.62 13.31 -9.11
N PRO A 47 -8.25 12.77 -10.29
CA PRO A 47 -8.79 11.50 -10.77
C PRO A 47 -8.71 10.42 -9.70
N ALA A 48 -9.79 9.64 -9.53
CA ALA A 48 -9.85 8.58 -8.52
C ALA A 48 -8.69 7.59 -8.65
N ALA A 49 -8.24 7.32 -9.88
CA ALA A 49 -7.08 6.49 -10.17
C ALA A 49 -5.80 6.96 -9.45
N LEU A 50 -5.53 8.27 -9.41
CA LEU A 50 -4.33 8.82 -8.77
C LEU A 50 -4.42 8.71 -7.24
N VAL A 51 -5.59 8.97 -6.67
CA VAL A 51 -5.83 8.86 -5.22
C VAL A 51 -5.66 7.41 -4.76
N TYR A 52 -6.32 6.46 -5.43
CA TYR A 52 -6.23 5.03 -5.09
C TYR A 52 -4.83 4.47 -5.31
N PHE A 53 -4.12 4.93 -6.35
CA PHE A 53 -2.73 4.58 -6.57
C PHE A 53 -1.85 5.04 -5.41
N GLY A 54 -2.01 6.28 -4.95
CA GLY A 54 -1.26 6.82 -3.82
C GLY A 54 -1.45 5.99 -2.54
N VAL A 55 -2.69 5.67 -2.20
CA VAL A 55 -3.02 4.82 -1.03
C VAL A 55 -2.41 3.42 -1.19
N PHE A 56 -2.56 2.80 -2.36
CA PHE A 56 -1.98 1.49 -2.65
C PHE A 56 -0.45 1.51 -2.52
N ALA A 57 0.22 2.50 -3.11
CA ALA A 57 1.68 2.62 -3.09
C ALA A 57 2.23 2.76 -1.66
N VAL A 58 1.58 3.57 -0.81
CA VAL A 58 1.95 3.69 0.61
C VAL A 58 1.81 2.34 1.33
N GLY A 59 0.72 1.62 1.09
CA GLY A 59 0.50 0.28 1.65
C GLY A 59 1.56 -0.75 1.20
N VAL A 60 1.90 -0.77 -0.09
CA VAL A 60 2.95 -1.65 -0.63
C VAL A 60 4.31 -1.31 -0.05
N LEU A 61 4.66 -0.02 0.03
CA LEU A 61 5.93 0.42 0.60
C LEU A 61 6.04 0.04 2.07
N ALA A 62 5.00 0.32 2.87
CA ALA A 62 4.95 -0.06 4.29
C ALA A 62 5.06 -1.58 4.48
N GLY A 63 4.29 -2.36 3.72
CA GLY A 63 4.35 -3.82 3.76
C GLY A 63 5.72 -4.38 3.36
N THR A 64 6.37 -3.78 2.36
CA THR A 64 7.72 -4.15 1.93
C THR A 64 8.76 -3.85 3.02
N ILE A 65 8.70 -2.66 3.64
CA ILE A 65 9.58 -2.27 4.75
C ILE A 65 9.44 -3.24 5.92
N LEU A 66 8.21 -3.59 6.31
CA LEU A 66 7.96 -4.52 7.41
C LEU A 66 8.49 -5.93 7.09
N THR A 67 8.28 -6.41 5.86
CA THR A 67 8.72 -7.75 5.44
C THR A 67 10.26 -7.86 5.35
N VAL A 68 10.92 -6.81 4.85
CA VAL A 68 12.39 -6.76 4.76
C VAL A 68 13.03 -6.51 6.13
N GLY A 69 12.40 -5.67 6.97
CA GLY A 69 12.87 -5.33 8.31
C GLY A 69 12.86 -6.50 9.29
N ASP A 70 11.84 -7.36 9.24
CA ASP A 70 11.72 -8.54 10.11
C ASP A 70 12.87 -9.54 9.91
N SER A 71 13.46 -9.57 8.71
CA SER A 71 14.57 -10.48 8.37
C SER A 71 15.89 -10.10 9.07
N ARG A 72 16.06 -8.85 9.57
CA ARG A 72 17.26 -8.44 10.31
C ARG A 72 17.24 -8.85 11.79
N LYS A 73 16.06 -9.11 12.37
CA LYS A 73 15.94 -9.37 13.82
C LYS A 73 16.33 -10.80 14.22
N LYS A 74 16.45 -11.72 13.26
CA LYS A 74 16.72 -13.14 13.53
C LYS A 74 18.21 -13.50 13.70
N THR A 75 19.14 -12.59 13.37
CA THR A 75 20.58 -12.89 13.37
C THR A 75 21.32 -12.43 14.64
N SER A 76 20.73 -11.58 15.48
CA SER A 76 21.43 -11.00 16.65
C SER A 76 21.38 -11.84 17.93
N GLY A 77 20.87 -13.07 17.90
CA GLY A 77 20.68 -13.91 19.09
C GLY A 77 21.56 -15.15 19.21
N ALA A 78 22.41 -15.45 18.21
CA ALA A 78 23.14 -16.72 18.14
C ALA A 78 24.66 -16.62 18.37
N SER A 79 25.15 -15.57 19.04
CA SER A 79 26.56 -15.45 19.39
C SER A 79 26.74 -14.82 20.77
N LYS A 80 26.21 -15.47 21.81
CA LYS A 80 26.64 -15.25 23.20
C LYS A 80 26.36 -16.46 24.10
N GLU A 81 26.76 -17.65 23.68
CA GLU A 81 27.09 -18.76 24.59
C GLU A 81 27.65 -19.93 23.76
N ARG A 82 28.98 -20.03 23.71
CA ARG A 82 29.81 -21.24 23.75
C ARG A 82 31.24 -20.90 23.36
#